data_AF-A0A832WWF1-F1
#
_entry.id   AF-A0A832WWF1-F1
#
_cell.length_a   1.000
_cell.length_b   1.000
_cell.length_c   1.000
_cell.angle_alpha   90.00
_cell.angle_beta   90.00
_cell.angle_gamma   90.00
#
_symmetry.space_group_name_H-M   'P 1'
#
loop_
_entity.id
_entity.type
_entity.pdbx_description
1 polymer ?
#
loop_
_entity_poly.entity_id
_entity_poly.type
_entity_poly.pdbx_seq_one_letter_code
_entity_poly.pdbx_strand_id
1 'polypeptide(L)' 'MKGIRFHGRGGEGVVIAAELLVDAAFKEGKWVQSFPFFGGERRGAPV' A
#
# COMPACT_ATOMS: atom_id res chain seq x y z
N MET A 1 -7.55 1.62 -16.58
CA MET A 1 -7.41 1.45 -15.11
C MET A 1 -6.04 2.00 -14.71
N LYS A 2 -5.97 3.00 -13.81
CA LYS A 2 -4.69 3.56 -13.34
C LYS A 2 -4.32 2.89 -12.02
N GLY A 3 -3.09 2.36 -11.93
CA GLY A 3 -2.54 1.80 -10.69
C GLY A 3 -1.43 2.69 -10.14
N ILE A 4 -1.37 2.82 -8.82
CA ILE A 4 -0.29 3.50 -8.09
C ILE A 4 0.47 2.40 -7.33
N ARG A 5 1.80 2.44 -7.40
CA ARG A 5 2.66 1.49 -6.69
C ARG A 5 3.53 2.22 -5.68
N PHE A 6 3.48 1.70 -4.45
CA PHE A 6 4.37 2.09 -3.37
C PHE A 6 5.44 1.01 -3.26
N HIS A 7 6.68 1.41 -3.06
CA HIS A 7 7.83 0.53 -2.92
C HIS A 7 8.63 0.94 -1.68
N GLY A 8 9.13 -0.04 -0.95
CA GLY A 8 10.12 0.15 0.09
C GLY A 8 10.36 -1.15 0.86
N ARG A 9 10.53 -1.05 2.17
CA ARG A 9 10.86 -2.19 3.02
C ARG A 9 9.89 -2.37 4.18
N GLY A 10 9.78 -3.60 4.66
CA GLY A 10 9.01 -3.95 5.85
C GLY A 10 9.46 -3.14 7.06
N GLY A 11 8.57 -2.30 7.58
CA GLY A 11 8.82 -1.38 8.70
C GLY A 11 8.92 0.09 8.31
N GLU A 12 8.96 0.42 7.01
CA GLU A 12 9.05 1.83 6.53
C GLU A 12 7.67 2.50 6.33
N GLY A 13 6.57 1.77 6.58
CA GLY A 13 5.21 2.31 6.48
C GLY A 13 4.62 2.33 5.06
N VAL A 14 5.27 1.70 4.09
CA VAL A 14 4.83 1.63 2.67
C VAL A 14 3.40 1.11 2.51
N VAL A 15 3.04 0.03 3.23
CA VAL A 15 1.69 -0.54 3.19
C VAL A 15 0.66 0.41 3.80
N ILE A 16 0.99 1.01 4.94
CA ILE A 16 0.10 1.96 5.62
C ILE A 16 -0.15 3.18 4.74
N ALA A 17 0.87 3.68 4.03
CA ALA A 17 0.71 4.80 3.10
C ALA A 17 -0.24 4.44 1.94
N ALA A 18 -0.13 3.24 1.38
CA ALA A 18 -1.03 2.75 0.34
C ALA A 18 -2.48 2.59 0.84
N GLU A 19 -2.67 2.04 2.04
CA GLU A 19 -3.99 1.90 2.68
C GLU A 19 -4.62 3.25 2.98
N LEU A 20 -3.84 4.23 3.47
CA LEU A 20 -4.33 5.59 3.74
C LEU A 20 -4.79 6.29 2.47
N LEU A 21 -4.07 6.11 1.35
CA LEU A 21 -4.49 6.64 0.06
C LEU A 21 -5.82 6.03 -0.41
N VAL A 22 -5.99 4.72 -0.23
CA VAL A 22 -7.24 4.03 -0.57
C VAL A 22 -8.39 4.51 0.32
N ASP A 23 -8.19 4.65 1.62
CA ASP A 23 -9.20 5.19 2.55
C ASP A 23 -9.61 6.63 2.18
N ALA A 24 -8.64 7.49 1.87
CA ALA A 24 -8.91 8.85 1.42
C ALA A 24 -9.71 8.87 0.10
N ALA A 25 -9.30 8.08 -0.89
CA ALA A 25 -10.00 8.02 -2.17
C ALA A 25 -11.40 7.40 -2.05
N PHE A 26 -11.58 6.43 -1.15
CA PHE A 26 -12.89 5.85 -0.84
C PHE A 26 -13.82 6.89 -0.20
N LYS A 27 -13.32 7.70 0.73
CA LYS A 27 -14.07 8.83 1.33
C LYS A 27 -14.48 9.89 0.30
N GLU A 28 -13.75 10.02 -0.80
CA GLU A 28 -14.12 10.86 -1.94
C GLU A 28 -15.12 10.19 -2.92
N GLY A 29 -15.64 9.00 -2.59
CA GLY A 29 -16.61 8.28 -3.41
C GLY A 29 -16.00 7.56 -4.63
N LYS A 30 -14.68 7.36 -4.65
CA LYS A 30 -14.00 6.64 -5.73
C LYS A 30 -14.01 5.13 -5.50
N TRP A 31 -13.99 4.39 -6.59
CA TRP A 31 -13.82 2.93 -6.58
C TRP A 31 -12.33 2.59 -6.56
N VAL A 32 -11.84 2.14 -5.40
CA VAL A 32 -10.40 1.93 -5.15
C VAL A 32 -10.16 0.67 -4.32
N GLN A 33 -8.97 0.08 -4.45
CA GLN A 33 -8.54 -1.10 -3.70
C GLN A 33 -7.00 -1.11 -3.58
N SER A 34 -6.48 -1.54 -2.42
CA SER A 34 -5.05 -1.81 -2.22
C SER A 34 -4.78 -3.31 -2.29
N PHE A 35 -3.62 -3.68 -2.82
CA PHE A 35 -3.12 -5.05 -2.86
C PHE A 35 -1.66 -5.07 -2.42
N PRO A 36 -1.37 -5.21 -1.12
CA PRO A 36 0.00 -5.28 -0.63
C PRO A 36 0.64 -6.63 -0.95
N PHE A 37 1.94 -6.60 -1.22
CA PHE A 37 2.78 -7.79 -1.31
C PHE A 37 3.80 -7.76 -0.17
N PHE A 38 4.02 -8.90 0.48
CA PHE A 38 5.00 -9.03 1.55
C PHE A 38 6.04 -10.06 1.17
N GLY A 39 7.32 -9.71 1.26
CA GLY A 39 8.40 -10.69 1.20
C GLY A 39 8.36 -11.65 2.40
N GLY A 40 9.08 -12.78 2.29
CA GLY A 40 9.06 -13.83 3.32
C GLY A 40 9.76 -13.48 4.64
N GLU A 41 10.43 -12.33 4.73
CA GLU A 41 11.22 -11.94 5.91
C GLU A 41 10.38 -11.12 6.91
N ARG A 42 10.63 -11.29 8.22
CA ARG A 42 9.86 -10.60 9.28
C ARG A 42 10.12 -9.10 9.37
N ARG A 43 11.29 -8.61 8.92
CA ARG A 43 11.67 -7.20 8.98
C ARG A 43 12.57 -6.84 7.81
N GLY A 44 12.37 -5.66 7.24
CA GLY A 44 13.19 -5.17 6.14
C GLY A 44 13.00 -5.93 4.83
N ALA A 45 12.05 -6.85 4.73
CA ALA A 45 11.69 -7.51 3.47
C ALA A 45 11.33 -6.45 2.43
N PRO A 46 11.67 -6.63 1.15
CA PRO A 46 11.11 -5.80 0.08
C PRO A 46 9.58 -5.89 0.11
N VAL A 47 8.95 -4.71 0.03
CA VAL A 47 7.49 -4.51 0.00
C VAL A 47 7.16 -3.58 -1.17
#